data_AF-A0A923U802-F1
#
_entry.id   AF-A0A923U802-F1
#
_cell.length_a   1.000
_cell.length_b   1.000
_cell.length_c   1.000
_cell.angle_alpha   90.00
_cell.angle_beta   90.00
_cell.angle_gamma   90.00
#
_symmetry.space_group_name_H-M   'P 1'
#
loop_
_entity.id
_entity.type
_entity.pdbx_description
1 polymer ?
#
loop_
_entity_poly.entity_id
_entity_poly.type
_entity_poly.pdbx_seq_one_letter_code
_entity_poly.pdbx_strand_id
1 'polypeptide(L)'
;MNTGSDSIRRIDSNRRSKVDKRRPGQHRSAGRAHLPVAFTAMTILMLWLTTLVASAALWPIYQSVQLIGLVGATVLVGSAIAVFGAVFRWSSLTITLWAIVVYLVIGVPLTIPSRALYGVLPTLQGEIELLQGTALSWKQLLTITLPVGSYGSLLVPAFILVLLTTVVGLSVGLRARWGELGVLAPIVLFITAIMFGASTATWPLELSLGLLATSLGWLVWRRWYRRRASIRMLAAQALDSDGRPLQTAGDATFAGFRTIMSAGLIVVLAAGGAVAATLLLPPTAQRHVLRTAIEKPFDPRVYASPLSGFRHYEQTLAANTTMLTV
;
A
#
# COMPACT_ATOMS: atom_id res chain seq x y z
N MET A 1 69.05 -53.23 -4.23
CA MET A 1 68.32 -51.98 -4.59
C MET A 1 66.83 -52.27 -4.55
N ASN A 2 66.10 -51.78 -3.54
CA ASN A 2 64.74 -51.22 -3.63
C ASN A 2 64.11 -51.15 -2.21
N THR A 3 64.52 -50.16 -1.40
CA THR A 3 64.03 -49.95 -0.02
C THR A 3 63.59 -48.49 0.18
N GLY A 4 62.96 -47.88 -0.82
CA GLY A 4 62.63 -46.45 -0.79
C GLY A 4 61.17 -46.06 -1.09
N SER A 5 60.27 -47.02 -1.37
CA SER A 5 58.93 -46.70 -1.90
C SER A 5 57.81 -46.66 -0.84
N ASP A 6 57.92 -47.45 0.24
CA ASP A 6 56.80 -47.62 1.18
C ASP A 6 56.69 -46.54 2.27
N SER A 7 57.76 -45.77 2.50
CA SER A 7 57.75 -44.72 3.52
C SER A 7 57.02 -43.45 3.08
N ILE A 8 57.01 -43.13 1.78
CA ILE A 8 56.37 -41.92 1.25
C ILE A 8 54.84 -42.05 1.19
N ARG A 9 54.32 -43.25 0.90
CA ARG A 9 52.86 -43.48 0.82
C ARG A 9 52.15 -43.39 2.18
N ARG A 10 52.84 -43.68 3.29
CA ARG A 10 52.28 -43.59 4.65
C ARG A 10 52.20 -42.17 5.21
N ILE A 11 53.06 -41.25 4.75
CA ILE A 11 53.06 -39.87 5.24
C ILE A 11 51.88 -39.08 4.66
N ASP A 12 51.47 -39.38 3.42
CA ASP A 12 50.34 -38.72 2.78
C ASP A 12 48.97 -39.18 3.29
N SER A 13 48.81 -40.45 3.68
CA SER A 13 47.55 -40.94 4.23
C SER A 13 47.27 -40.37 5.63
N ASN A 14 48.32 -40.15 6.43
CA ASN A 14 48.18 -39.59 7.77
C ASN A 14 47.99 -38.06 7.78
N ARG A 15 48.38 -37.37 6.70
CA ARG A 15 48.01 -35.96 6.47
C ARG A 15 46.57 -35.82 5.99
N ARG A 16 46.06 -36.73 5.16
CA ARG A 16 44.64 -36.74 4.75
C ARG A 16 43.69 -37.09 5.89
N SER A 17 44.08 -37.96 6.82
CA SER A 17 43.24 -38.31 7.98
C SER A 17 43.16 -37.22 9.06
N LYS A 18 44.07 -36.24 9.06
CA LYS A 18 44.08 -35.11 10.01
C LYS A 18 43.34 -33.88 9.51
N VAL A 19 43.10 -33.75 8.21
CA VAL A 19 42.32 -32.64 7.63
C VAL A 19 40.81 -32.88 7.75
N ASP A 20 40.38 -34.13 7.92
CA ASP A 20 38.95 -34.49 7.94
C ASP A 20 38.32 -34.59 9.35
N LYS A 21 39.04 -34.17 10.40
CA LYS A 21 38.57 -34.25 11.80
C LYS A 21 38.44 -32.89 12.50
N ARG A 22 38.13 -31.82 11.76
CA ARG A 22 37.67 -30.54 12.33
C ARG A 22 36.43 -30.01 11.61
N ARG A 23 35.34 -30.78 11.66
CA ARG A 23 34.00 -30.20 11.59
C ARG A 23 33.24 -30.63 12.84
N PRO A 24 33.46 -29.97 13.99
CA PRO A 24 32.51 -30.13 15.07
C PRO A 24 31.18 -29.63 14.53
N GLY A 25 30.17 -30.50 14.60
CA GLY A 25 28.80 -30.22 14.22
C GLY A 25 28.37 -28.92 14.85
N GLN A 26 28.36 -27.87 14.03
CA GLN A 26 27.72 -26.62 14.38
C GLN A 26 26.23 -26.96 14.29
N HIS A 27 25.69 -27.49 15.38
CA HIS A 27 24.29 -27.34 15.72
C HIS A 27 24.04 -25.84 15.67
N ARG A 28 23.67 -25.34 14.50
CA ARG A 28 23.04 -24.04 14.32
C ARG A 28 21.72 -24.21 15.04
N SER A 29 21.75 -24.02 16.36
CA SER A 29 20.58 -23.58 17.08
C SER A 29 20.05 -22.44 16.22
N ALA A 30 18.91 -22.67 15.58
CA ALA A 30 18.21 -21.65 14.83
C ALA A 30 17.71 -20.65 15.88
N GLY A 31 18.66 -19.88 16.43
CA GLY A 31 18.39 -18.75 17.29
C GLY A 31 17.37 -17.92 16.55
N ARG A 32 16.26 -17.64 17.24
CA ARG A 32 15.19 -16.77 16.77
C ARG A 32 15.87 -15.57 16.12
N ALA A 33 15.88 -15.51 14.80
CA ALA A 33 16.44 -14.40 14.07
C ALA A 33 15.48 -13.24 14.30
N HIS A 34 15.63 -12.57 15.43
CA HIS A 34 14.86 -11.38 15.76
C HIS A 34 15.16 -10.37 14.66
N LEU A 35 14.14 -9.98 13.91
CA LEU A 35 14.26 -8.87 12.98
C LEU A 35 14.74 -7.67 13.80
N PRO A 36 15.85 -7.01 13.40
CA PRO A 36 16.33 -5.87 14.17
C PRO A 36 15.24 -4.81 14.24
N VAL A 37 14.97 -4.30 15.43
CA VAL A 37 13.85 -3.38 15.72
C VAL A 37 13.81 -2.21 14.74
N ALA A 38 14.99 -1.68 14.38
CA ALA A 38 15.14 -0.60 13.40
C ALA A 38 14.61 -0.98 11.99
N PHE A 39 14.80 -2.22 11.54
CA PHE A 39 14.29 -2.69 10.24
C PHE A 39 12.77 -2.76 10.25
N THR A 40 12.19 -3.30 11.32
CA THR A 40 10.73 -3.39 11.49
C THR A 40 10.12 -1.99 11.56
N ALA A 41 10.65 -1.10 12.40
CA ALA A 41 10.18 0.28 12.54
C ALA A 41 10.24 1.05 11.23
N MET A 42 11.35 0.95 10.48
CA MET A 42 11.49 1.62 9.20
C MET A 42 10.57 1.04 8.12
N THR A 43 10.34 -0.28 8.12
CA THR A 43 9.37 -0.90 7.19
C THR A 43 7.94 -0.43 7.49
N ILE A 44 7.57 -0.31 8.76
CA ILE A 44 6.28 0.25 9.20
C ILE A 44 6.16 1.70 8.74
N LEU A 45 7.17 2.52 9.02
CA LEU A 45 7.18 3.93 8.65
C LEU A 45 7.05 4.14 7.14
N MET A 46 7.81 3.40 6.32
CA MET A 46 7.71 3.47 4.87
C MET A 46 6.33 3.06 4.37
N LEU A 47 5.72 2.01 4.95
CA LEU A 47 4.36 1.63 4.59
C LEU A 47 3.35 2.70 4.97
N TRP A 48 3.42 3.22 6.19
CA TRP A 48 2.50 4.28 6.62
C TRP A 48 2.59 5.47 5.68
N LEU A 49 3.81 5.90 5.35
CA LEU A 49 4.02 7.04 4.48
C LEU A 49 3.44 6.78 3.07
N THR A 50 3.73 5.63 2.44
CA THR A 50 3.20 5.30 1.12
C THR A 50 1.68 5.08 1.15
N THR A 51 1.14 4.43 2.19
CA THR A 51 -0.30 4.21 2.36
C THR A 51 -1.04 5.52 2.61
N LEU A 52 -0.51 6.44 3.39
CA LEU A 52 -1.13 7.75 3.63
C LEU A 52 -1.19 8.59 2.34
N VAL A 53 -0.11 8.60 1.56
CA VAL A 53 -0.11 9.25 0.24
C VAL A 53 -1.12 8.58 -0.70
N ALA A 54 -1.18 7.25 -0.71
CA ALA A 54 -2.16 6.52 -1.51
C ALA A 54 -3.60 6.80 -1.07
N SER A 55 -3.87 6.84 0.24
CA SER A 55 -5.18 7.11 0.82
C SER A 55 -5.65 8.55 0.60
N ALA A 56 -4.75 9.51 0.40
CA ALA A 56 -5.12 10.87 0.03
C ALA A 56 -5.87 10.93 -1.32
N ALA A 57 -5.67 9.96 -2.21
CA ALA A 57 -6.46 9.83 -3.45
C ALA A 57 -7.94 9.49 -3.20
N LEU A 58 -8.30 9.00 -2.01
CA LEU A 58 -9.69 8.78 -1.61
C LEU A 58 -10.39 10.08 -1.18
N TRP A 59 -9.64 11.15 -0.89
CA TRP A 59 -10.22 12.40 -0.36
C TRP A 59 -11.33 13.00 -1.25
N PRO A 60 -11.17 13.10 -2.59
CA PRO A 60 -12.22 13.65 -3.45
C PRO A 60 -13.51 12.82 -3.47
N ILE A 61 -13.44 11.54 -3.07
CA ILE A 61 -14.61 10.66 -3.01
C ILE A 61 -15.43 10.98 -1.76
N TYR A 62 -14.77 11.06 -0.59
CA TYR A 62 -15.46 11.12 0.70
C TYR A 62 -15.57 12.54 1.27
N GLN A 63 -14.54 13.37 1.16
CA GLN A 63 -14.46 14.71 1.76
C GLN A 63 -14.99 14.80 3.20
N SER A 64 -14.65 13.82 4.04
CA SER A 64 -15.13 13.72 5.42
C SER A 64 -13.99 13.52 6.41
N VAL A 65 -14.10 14.11 7.60
CA VAL A 65 -13.12 13.93 8.70
C VAL A 65 -13.08 12.47 9.15
N GLN A 66 -14.20 11.77 9.04
CA GLN A 66 -14.30 10.36 9.38
C GLN A 66 -13.37 9.48 8.53
N LEU A 67 -13.10 9.84 7.27
CA LEU A 67 -12.10 9.15 6.46
C LEU A 67 -10.71 9.21 7.11
N ILE A 68 -10.33 10.37 7.68
CA ILE A 68 -9.01 10.55 8.31
C ILE A 68 -8.88 9.64 9.53
N GLY A 69 -9.90 9.66 10.40
CA GLY A 69 -9.95 8.78 11.58
C GLY A 69 -9.94 7.30 11.20
N LEU A 70 -10.69 6.93 10.17
CA LEU A 70 -10.74 5.57 9.63
C LEU A 70 -9.38 5.12 9.10
N VAL A 71 -8.72 5.92 8.27
CA VAL A 71 -7.39 5.59 7.73
C VAL A 71 -6.39 5.43 8.87
N GLY A 72 -6.35 6.37 9.82
CA GLY A 72 -5.44 6.31 10.96
C GLY A 72 -5.65 5.06 11.82
N ALA A 73 -6.88 4.82 12.26
CA ALA A 73 -7.23 3.65 13.09
C ALA A 73 -6.94 2.34 12.36
N THR A 74 -7.30 2.25 11.08
CA THR A 74 -7.12 1.02 10.28
C THR A 74 -5.65 0.73 10.03
N VAL A 75 -4.83 1.75 9.75
CA VAL A 75 -3.37 1.59 9.59
C VAL A 75 -2.73 1.10 10.87
N LEU A 76 -3.13 1.64 12.03
CA LEU A 76 -2.61 1.21 13.33
C LEU A 76 -2.97 -0.25 13.64
N VAL A 77 -4.25 -0.62 13.52
CA VAL A 77 -4.70 -1.98 13.83
C VAL A 77 -4.18 -2.98 12.82
N GLY A 78 -4.21 -2.68 11.53
CA GLY A 78 -3.64 -3.53 10.48
C GLY A 78 -2.14 -3.76 10.66
N SER A 79 -1.41 -2.73 11.11
CA SER A 79 0.01 -2.86 11.48
C SER A 79 0.19 -3.79 12.67
N ALA A 80 -0.64 -3.69 13.70
CA ALA A 80 -0.58 -4.59 14.85
C ALA A 80 -0.75 -6.06 14.41
N ILE A 81 -1.76 -6.37 13.58
CA ILE A 81 -1.98 -7.73 13.04
C ILE A 81 -0.75 -8.23 12.29
N ALA A 82 -0.18 -7.41 11.39
CA ALA A 82 0.97 -7.81 10.59
C ALA A 82 2.24 -8.00 11.43
N VAL A 83 2.48 -7.14 12.41
CA VAL A 83 3.63 -7.23 13.33
C VAL A 83 3.49 -8.43 14.25
N PHE A 84 2.34 -8.66 14.88
CA PHE A 84 2.09 -9.86 15.68
C PHE A 84 2.24 -11.13 14.84
N GLY A 85 1.70 -11.12 13.62
CA GLY A 85 1.88 -12.22 12.68
C GLY A 85 3.35 -12.48 12.31
N ALA A 86 4.19 -11.44 12.25
CA ALA A 86 5.63 -11.58 12.01
C ALA A 86 6.39 -12.06 13.25
N VAL A 87 6.08 -11.53 14.43
CA VAL A 87 6.73 -11.88 15.71
C VAL A 87 6.40 -13.32 16.13
N PHE A 88 5.12 -13.70 16.05
CA PHE A 88 4.64 -15.04 16.42
C PHE A 88 4.66 -16.04 15.27
N ARG A 89 5.13 -15.63 14.09
CA ARG A 89 5.24 -16.49 12.89
C ARG A 89 3.93 -17.17 12.50
N TRP A 90 2.83 -16.42 12.61
CA TRP A 90 1.50 -16.91 12.26
C TRP A 90 1.40 -17.32 10.78
N SER A 91 0.59 -18.35 10.53
CA SER A 91 0.24 -18.78 9.18
C SER A 91 -0.54 -17.68 8.43
N SER A 92 -0.58 -17.75 7.10
CA SER A 92 -1.39 -16.80 6.31
C SER A 92 -2.87 -16.88 6.69
N LEU A 93 -3.38 -18.09 6.95
CA LEU A 93 -4.77 -18.31 7.39
C LEU A 93 -5.06 -17.62 8.72
N THR A 94 -4.14 -17.71 9.69
CA THR A 94 -4.30 -17.07 11.00
C THR A 94 -4.38 -15.55 10.86
N ILE A 95 -3.58 -14.95 9.98
CA ILE A 95 -3.62 -13.50 9.73
C ILE A 95 -4.89 -13.09 9.01
N THR A 96 -5.34 -13.88 8.04
CA THR A 96 -6.64 -13.67 7.39
C THR A 96 -7.77 -13.72 8.40
N LEU A 97 -7.76 -14.69 9.32
CA LEU A 97 -8.76 -14.81 10.37
C LEU A 97 -8.74 -13.59 11.30
N TRP A 98 -7.56 -13.13 11.72
CA TRP A 98 -7.45 -11.90 12.53
C TRP A 98 -7.88 -10.65 11.77
N ALA A 99 -7.59 -10.55 10.47
CA ALA A 99 -8.08 -9.46 9.65
C ALA A 99 -9.61 -9.46 9.56
N ILE A 100 -10.25 -10.63 9.46
CA ILE A 100 -11.72 -10.77 9.49
C ILE A 100 -12.27 -10.39 10.86
N VAL A 101 -11.67 -10.89 11.95
CA VAL A 101 -12.10 -10.55 13.32
C VAL A 101 -12.01 -9.05 13.56
N VAL A 102 -10.88 -8.43 13.18
CA VAL A 102 -10.73 -6.98 13.26
C VAL A 102 -11.77 -6.28 12.39
N TYR A 103 -11.96 -6.72 11.15
CA TYR A 103 -12.94 -6.15 10.24
C TYR A 103 -14.33 -6.08 10.87
N LEU A 104 -14.79 -7.14 11.55
CA LEU A 104 -16.07 -7.15 12.26
C LEU A 104 -16.03 -6.21 13.48
N VAL A 105 -15.04 -6.38 14.37
CA VAL A 105 -14.96 -5.65 15.65
C VAL A 105 -14.87 -4.12 15.47
N ILE A 106 -14.06 -3.64 14.52
CA ILE A 106 -13.85 -2.18 14.33
C ILE A 106 -14.57 -1.63 13.09
N GLY A 107 -15.12 -2.49 12.23
CA GLY A 107 -15.73 -2.06 10.97
C GLY A 107 -16.93 -1.16 11.20
N VAL A 108 -17.88 -1.56 12.05
CA VAL A 108 -19.08 -0.78 12.36
C VAL A 108 -18.72 0.61 12.94
N PRO A 109 -17.97 0.75 14.05
CA PRO A 109 -17.70 2.06 14.63
C PRO A 109 -16.92 2.99 13.70
N LEU A 110 -16.05 2.46 12.82
CA LEU A 110 -15.28 3.29 11.88
C LEU A 110 -16.06 3.67 10.63
N THR A 111 -16.93 2.80 10.13
CA THR A 111 -17.63 3.00 8.84
C THR A 111 -19.05 3.52 8.99
N ILE A 112 -19.77 3.09 10.04
CA ILE A 112 -21.18 3.43 10.31
C ILE A 112 -21.35 3.80 11.80
N PRO A 113 -20.82 4.96 12.26
CA PRO A 113 -20.80 5.33 13.67
C PRO A 113 -22.19 5.46 14.28
N SER A 114 -23.20 5.82 13.46
CA SER A 114 -24.60 5.92 13.86
C SER A 114 -25.22 4.58 14.28
N ARG A 115 -24.60 3.44 13.91
CA ARG A 115 -25.01 2.09 14.28
C ARG A 115 -24.16 1.47 15.38
N ALA A 116 -23.16 2.19 15.92
CA ALA A 116 -22.33 1.71 17.01
C ALA A 116 -22.92 2.11 18.38
N LEU A 117 -23.05 1.15 19.30
CA LEU A 117 -23.42 1.42 20.69
C LEU A 117 -22.31 2.23 21.35
N TYR A 118 -22.70 3.39 21.91
CA TYR A 118 -21.77 4.37 22.50
C TYR A 118 -20.63 4.80 21.55
N GLY A 119 -20.80 4.63 20.24
CA GLY A 119 -19.80 4.96 19.22
C GLY A 119 -18.63 3.98 19.10
N VAL A 120 -18.58 2.91 19.92
CA VAL A 120 -17.41 2.00 19.98
C VAL A 120 -17.82 0.53 19.79
N LEU A 121 -18.95 0.11 20.35
CA LEU A 121 -19.38 -1.28 20.32
C LEU A 121 -20.22 -1.57 19.06
N PRO A 122 -19.89 -2.59 18.26
CA PRO A 122 -20.71 -2.97 17.11
C PRO A 122 -22.08 -3.47 17.57
N THR A 123 -23.13 -3.13 16.82
CA THR A 123 -24.47 -3.70 16.97
C THR A 123 -24.71 -4.77 15.92
N LEU A 124 -25.59 -5.74 16.20
CA LEU A 124 -25.97 -6.76 15.22
C LEU A 124 -26.48 -6.15 13.91
N GLN A 125 -27.27 -5.07 13.99
CA GLN A 125 -27.76 -4.37 12.81
C GLN A 125 -26.63 -3.69 12.02
N GLY A 126 -25.68 -3.07 12.74
CA GLY A 126 -24.49 -2.49 12.12
C GLY A 126 -23.62 -3.53 11.41
N GLU A 127 -23.48 -4.73 11.98
CA GLU A 127 -22.75 -5.84 11.35
C GLU A 127 -23.43 -6.32 10.06
N ILE A 128 -24.77 -6.43 10.05
CA ILE A 128 -25.52 -6.77 8.84
C ILE A 128 -25.28 -5.71 7.76
N GLU A 129 -25.35 -4.42 8.11
CA GLU A 129 -25.07 -3.32 7.18
C GLU A 129 -23.61 -3.30 6.71
N LEU A 130 -22.65 -3.66 7.56
CA LEU A 130 -21.24 -3.78 7.23
C LEU A 130 -21.00 -4.92 6.21
N LEU A 131 -21.58 -6.09 6.47
CA LEU A 131 -21.49 -7.25 5.58
C LEU A 131 -22.19 -6.99 4.25
N GLN A 132 -23.35 -6.36 4.25
CA GLN A 132 -24.03 -5.92 3.03
C GLN A 132 -23.21 -4.87 2.28
N GLY A 133 -22.65 -3.88 3.00
CA GLY A 133 -21.81 -2.83 2.45
C GLY A 133 -20.52 -3.37 1.81
N THR A 134 -19.99 -4.48 2.31
CA THR A 134 -18.84 -5.19 1.72
C THR A 134 -19.06 -5.51 0.25
N ALA A 135 -20.29 -5.86 -0.15
CA ALA A 135 -20.62 -6.18 -1.53
C ALA A 135 -21.29 -4.99 -2.25
N LEU A 136 -22.26 -4.33 -1.60
CA LEU A 136 -23.13 -3.35 -2.24
C LEU A 136 -22.51 -1.96 -2.33
N SER A 137 -21.64 -1.57 -1.41
CA SER A 137 -21.13 -0.19 -1.36
C SER A 137 -20.19 0.14 -2.52
N TRP A 138 -19.54 -0.86 -3.12
CA TRP A 138 -18.77 -0.67 -4.37
C TRP A 138 -19.67 -0.19 -5.51
N LYS A 139 -20.84 -0.82 -5.68
CA LYS A 139 -21.82 -0.41 -6.69
C LYS A 139 -22.39 0.96 -6.37
N GLN A 140 -22.73 1.21 -5.10
CA GLN A 140 -23.30 2.49 -4.67
C GLN A 140 -22.34 3.66 -4.89
N LEU A 141 -21.03 3.46 -4.68
CA LEU A 141 -20.00 4.49 -4.97
C LEU A 141 -20.01 4.93 -6.44
N LEU A 142 -20.37 4.03 -7.37
CA LEU A 142 -20.44 4.37 -8.78
C LEU A 142 -21.72 5.14 -9.13
N THR A 143 -22.83 4.88 -8.42
CA THR A 143 -24.14 5.47 -8.72
C THR A 143 -24.45 6.76 -7.95
N ILE A 144 -23.84 6.95 -6.78
CA ILE A 144 -24.07 8.12 -5.92
C ILE A 144 -23.17 9.29 -6.33
N THR A 145 -23.71 10.50 -6.35
CA THR A 145 -22.97 11.73 -6.66
C THR A 145 -21.89 12.00 -5.60
N LEU A 146 -20.70 12.39 -6.04
CA LEU A 146 -19.62 12.77 -5.12
C LEU A 146 -19.83 14.22 -4.65
N PRO A 147 -19.38 14.58 -3.44
CA PRO A 147 -18.78 13.72 -2.42
C PRO A 147 -19.81 12.87 -1.66
N VAL A 148 -19.46 11.64 -1.28
CA VAL A 148 -20.37 10.74 -0.54
C VAL A 148 -20.42 10.99 0.98
N GLY A 149 -19.44 11.73 1.52
CA GLY A 149 -19.40 12.03 2.96
C GLY A 149 -19.20 10.80 3.83
N SER A 150 -20.04 10.70 4.86
CA SER A 150 -20.15 9.59 5.81
C SER A 150 -21.48 8.84 5.70
N TYR A 151 -22.11 8.90 4.53
CA TYR A 151 -23.48 8.41 4.38
C TYR A 151 -23.55 6.87 4.40
N GLY A 152 -24.34 6.32 5.33
CA GLY A 152 -24.59 4.89 5.46
C GLY A 152 -23.30 4.07 5.54
N SER A 153 -23.20 3.03 4.72
CA SER A 153 -22.06 2.10 4.65
C SER A 153 -21.02 2.46 3.59
N LEU A 154 -21.04 3.67 3.03
CA LEU A 154 -20.19 4.01 1.87
C LEU A 154 -18.70 4.08 2.21
N LEU A 155 -18.31 4.18 3.48
CA LEU A 155 -16.91 4.12 3.94
C LEU A 155 -16.34 2.69 3.97
N VAL A 156 -17.18 1.66 3.85
CA VAL A 156 -16.76 0.25 3.93
C VAL A 156 -15.72 -0.12 2.86
N PRO A 157 -15.84 0.28 1.58
CA PRO A 157 -14.81 0.04 0.57
C PRO A 157 -13.46 0.67 0.94
N ALA A 158 -13.43 1.91 1.44
CA ALA A 158 -12.20 2.54 1.90
C ALA A 158 -11.57 1.76 3.07
N PHE A 159 -12.39 1.33 4.03
CA PHE A 159 -11.93 0.50 5.14
C PHE A 159 -11.28 -0.80 4.67
N ILE A 160 -11.94 -1.54 3.78
CA ILE A 160 -11.41 -2.80 3.21
C ILE A 160 -10.09 -2.55 2.50
N LEU A 161 -10.01 -1.52 1.64
CA LEU A 161 -8.80 -1.21 0.90
C LEU A 161 -7.63 -0.89 1.83
N VAL A 162 -7.83 -0.03 2.83
CA VAL A 162 -6.77 0.39 3.76
C VAL A 162 -6.36 -0.79 4.65
N LEU A 163 -7.31 -1.58 5.14
CA LEU A 163 -7.04 -2.76 5.97
C LEU A 163 -6.23 -3.80 5.18
N LEU A 164 -6.67 -4.17 3.98
CA LEU A 164 -5.95 -5.10 3.12
C LEU A 164 -4.56 -4.56 2.76
N THR A 165 -4.47 -3.27 2.42
CA THR A 165 -3.20 -2.63 2.08
C THR A 165 -2.18 -2.74 3.21
N THR A 166 -2.61 -2.45 4.42
CA THR A 166 -1.73 -2.41 5.59
C THR A 166 -1.34 -3.82 6.03
N VAL A 167 -2.32 -4.72 6.15
CA VAL A 167 -2.09 -6.12 6.55
C VAL A 167 -1.22 -6.86 5.53
N VAL A 168 -1.56 -6.78 4.23
CA VAL A 168 -0.81 -7.46 3.16
C VAL A 168 0.55 -6.81 2.95
N GLY A 169 0.60 -5.48 2.86
CA GLY A 169 1.84 -4.74 2.61
C GLY A 169 2.90 -4.99 3.68
N LEU A 170 2.54 -4.93 4.97
CA LEU A 170 3.47 -5.24 6.06
C LEU A 170 3.76 -6.72 6.19
N SER A 171 2.75 -7.58 5.98
CA SER A 171 2.96 -9.02 5.96
C SER A 171 4.02 -9.44 4.95
N VAL A 172 3.90 -8.96 3.71
CA VAL A 172 4.86 -9.20 2.64
C VAL A 172 6.17 -8.51 2.97
N GLY A 173 6.11 -7.25 3.42
CA GLY A 173 7.28 -6.43 3.77
C GLY A 173 8.20 -7.08 4.80
N LEU A 174 7.63 -7.67 5.85
CA LEU A 174 8.33 -8.23 6.99
C LEU A 174 8.66 -9.72 6.85
N ARG A 175 7.83 -10.50 6.11
CA ARG A 175 7.92 -11.98 6.12
C ARG A 175 8.30 -12.60 4.78
N ALA A 176 8.04 -11.93 3.65
CA ALA A 176 8.28 -12.52 2.34
C ALA A 176 9.76 -12.47 1.92
N ARG A 177 10.20 -13.48 1.16
CA ARG A 177 11.53 -13.52 0.50
C ARG A 177 11.81 -12.26 -0.33
N TRP A 178 10.76 -11.74 -0.96
CA TRP A 178 10.77 -10.52 -1.77
C TRP A 178 9.89 -9.47 -1.13
N GLY A 179 10.20 -9.08 0.12
CA GLY A 179 9.38 -8.08 0.81
C GLY A 179 9.39 -6.67 0.19
N GLU A 180 10.14 -6.45 -0.90
CA GLU A 180 9.96 -5.29 -1.79
C GLU A 180 8.57 -5.25 -2.41
N LEU A 181 7.97 -6.42 -2.67
CA LEU A 181 6.62 -6.54 -3.21
C LEU A 181 5.54 -5.98 -2.27
N GLY A 182 5.88 -5.69 -1.00
CA GLY A 182 4.95 -5.03 -0.07
C GLY A 182 4.49 -3.64 -0.54
N VAL A 183 5.31 -2.95 -1.36
CA VAL A 183 4.97 -1.65 -1.94
C VAL A 183 3.81 -1.73 -2.95
N LEU A 184 3.53 -2.91 -3.50
CA LEU A 184 2.43 -3.10 -4.43
C LEU A 184 1.07 -2.87 -3.75
N ALA A 185 0.96 -3.14 -2.45
CA ALA A 185 -0.29 -2.98 -1.72
C ALA A 185 -0.81 -1.52 -1.76
N PRO A 186 -0.04 -0.49 -1.36
CA PRO A 186 -0.49 0.90 -1.47
C PRO A 186 -0.61 1.39 -2.92
N ILE A 187 0.16 0.83 -3.86
CA ILE A 187 0.00 1.13 -5.30
C ILE A 187 -1.37 0.68 -5.80
N VAL A 188 -1.80 -0.53 -5.43
CA VAL A 188 -3.14 -1.05 -5.77
C VAL A 188 -4.21 -0.16 -5.14
N LEU A 189 -4.07 0.22 -3.87
CA LEU A 189 -5.00 1.16 -3.22
C LEU A 189 -5.12 2.47 -3.99
N PHE A 190 -3.99 3.06 -4.41
CA PHE A 190 -3.98 4.31 -5.16
C PHE A 190 -4.68 4.17 -6.52
N ILE A 191 -4.39 3.10 -7.25
CA ILE A 191 -5.03 2.81 -8.54
C ILE A 191 -6.54 2.63 -8.34
N THR A 192 -6.97 1.85 -7.35
CA THR A 192 -8.39 1.67 -7.04
C THR A 192 -9.05 2.99 -6.67
N ALA A 193 -8.40 3.84 -5.87
CA ALA A 193 -8.91 5.17 -5.54
C ALA A 193 -9.11 6.05 -6.80
N ILE A 194 -8.16 6.02 -7.74
CA ILE A 194 -8.27 6.73 -9.02
C ILE A 194 -9.43 6.18 -9.87
N MET A 195 -9.58 4.86 -9.93
CA MET A 195 -10.62 4.18 -10.72
C MET A 195 -12.04 4.46 -10.23
N PHE A 196 -12.21 4.72 -8.93
CA PHE A 196 -13.51 5.08 -8.32
C PHE A 196 -13.67 6.60 -8.08
N GLY A 197 -12.64 7.40 -8.37
CA GLY A 197 -12.57 8.84 -8.05
C GLY A 197 -13.48 9.74 -8.90
N ALA A 198 -13.38 11.05 -8.69
CA ALA A 198 -14.05 12.03 -9.56
C ALA A 198 -13.41 12.07 -10.95
N SER A 199 -14.15 12.50 -11.98
CA SER A 199 -13.62 12.74 -13.34
C SER A 199 -12.67 13.95 -13.37
N THR A 200 -12.74 14.84 -12.38
CA THR A 200 -11.77 15.91 -12.16
C THR A 200 -10.71 15.46 -11.15
N ALA A 201 -9.46 15.84 -11.39
CA ALA A 201 -8.37 15.58 -10.46
C ALA A 201 -7.93 16.90 -9.83
N THR A 202 -8.00 17.01 -8.49
CA THR A 202 -7.57 18.22 -7.77
C THR A 202 -6.05 18.31 -7.64
N TRP A 203 -5.37 17.20 -7.34
CA TRP A 203 -3.91 17.13 -7.16
C TRP A 203 -3.29 15.87 -7.80
N PRO A 204 -3.48 15.64 -9.12
CA PRO A 204 -3.00 14.42 -9.76
C PRO A 204 -1.47 14.31 -9.77
N LEU A 205 -0.76 15.43 -9.94
CA LEU A 205 0.69 15.44 -10.05
C LEU A 205 1.34 15.17 -8.69
N GLU A 206 0.90 15.87 -7.67
CA GLU A 206 1.44 15.83 -6.31
C GLU A 206 1.28 14.44 -5.70
N LEU A 207 0.10 13.83 -5.85
CA LEU A 207 -0.17 12.50 -5.33
C LEU A 207 0.59 11.41 -6.09
N SER A 208 0.69 11.52 -7.42
CA SER A 208 1.43 10.55 -8.23
C SER A 208 2.93 10.62 -7.98
N LEU A 209 3.49 11.83 -7.93
CA LEU A 209 4.91 12.06 -7.59
C LEU A 209 5.21 11.68 -6.15
N GLY A 210 4.31 11.98 -5.21
CA GLY A 210 4.42 11.56 -3.82
C GLY A 210 4.44 10.03 -3.70
N LEU A 211 3.53 9.33 -4.38
CA LEU A 211 3.51 7.87 -4.35
C LEU A 211 4.78 7.29 -4.98
N LEU A 212 5.24 7.85 -6.10
CA LEU A 212 6.46 7.44 -6.78
C LEU A 212 7.70 7.65 -5.90
N ALA A 213 7.85 8.83 -5.32
CA ALA A 213 8.99 9.17 -4.46
C ALA A 213 9.06 8.26 -3.23
N THR A 214 7.92 7.98 -2.61
CA THR A 214 7.85 7.19 -1.38
C THR A 214 8.03 5.70 -1.66
N SER A 215 7.49 5.20 -2.77
CA SER A 215 7.72 3.83 -3.25
C SER A 215 9.17 3.60 -3.65
N LEU A 216 9.79 4.54 -4.38
CA LEU A 216 11.20 4.44 -4.73
C LEU A 216 12.09 4.55 -3.49
N GLY A 217 11.77 5.46 -2.57
CA GLY A 217 12.45 5.58 -1.28
C GLY A 217 12.46 4.27 -0.51
N TRP A 218 11.31 3.58 -0.44
CA TRP A 218 11.22 2.22 0.11
C TRP A 218 12.16 1.26 -0.61
N LEU A 219 12.05 1.12 -1.93
CA LEU A 219 12.81 0.13 -2.70
C LEU A 219 14.32 0.35 -2.59
N VAL A 220 14.73 1.61 -2.61
CA VAL A 220 16.12 2.04 -2.48
C VAL A 220 16.65 1.72 -1.10
N TRP A 221 15.88 2.04 -0.06
CA TRP A 221 16.22 1.68 1.31
C TRP A 221 16.33 0.16 1.49
N ARG A 222 15.40 -0.62 0.93
CA ARG A 222 15.45 -2.10 0.97
C ARG A 222 16.68 -2.65 0.27
N ARG A 223 17.03 -2.13 -0.91
CA ARG A 223 18.21 -2.52 -1.66
C ARG A 223 19.49 -2.20 -0.88
N TRP A 224 19.56 -1.01 -0.30
CA TRP A 224 20.67 -0.59 0.55
C TRP A 224 20.81 -1.46 1.81
N TYR A 225 19.69 -1.77 2.48
CA TYR A 225 19.68 -2.60 3.67
C TYR A 225 20.15 -4.03 3.37
N ARG A 226 19.70 -4.64 2.27
CA ARG A 226 20.16 -5.98 1.83
C ARG A 226 21.65 -6.00 1.53
N ARG A 227 22.16 -5.00 0.81
CA ARG A 227 23.61 -4.88 0.50
C ARG A 227 24.45 -4.76 1.77
N ARG A 228 24.00 -3.99 2.77
CA ARG A 228 24.70 -3.88 4.06
C ARG A 228 24.61 -5.15 4.89
N ALA A 229 23.49 -5.86 4.83
CA ALA A 229 23.35 -7.16 5.49
C ALA A 229 24.33 -8.19 4.90
N SER A 230 24.46 -8.26 3.56
CA SER A 230 25.42 -9.16 2.91
C SER A 230 26.87 -8.79 3.21
N ILE A 231 27.22 -7.50 3.19
CA ILE A 231 28.58 -7.03 3.52
C ILE A 231 28.91 -7.34 4.98
N ARG A 232 27.99 -7.11 5.93
CA ARG A 232 28.18 -7.46 7.35
C ARG A 232 28.39 -8.96 7.56
N MET A 233 27.66 -9.81 6.83
CA MET A 233 27.84 -11.26 6.91
C MET A 233 29.22 -11.69 6.37
N LEU A 234 29.67 -11.11 5.26
CA LEU A 234 30.99 -11.37 4.71
C LEU A 234 32.12 -10.83 5.61
N ALA A 235 31.95 -9.64 6.17
CA ALA A 235 32.91 -9.06 7.13
C ALA A 235 32.97 -9.84 8.45
N ALA A 236 31.84 -10.40 8.92
CA ALA A 236 31.82 -11.30 10.07
C ALA A 236 32.49 -12.65 9.79
N GLN A 237 32.58 -13.07 8.52
CA GLN A 237 33.29 -14.28 8.09
C GLN A 237 34.77 -14.02 7.78
N ALA A 238 35.13 -12.78 7.42
CA ALA A 238 36.49 -12.36 7.16
C ALA A 238 37.19 -12.02 8.49
N LEU A 239 38.02 -12.95 8.95
CA LEU A 239 38.89 -12.76 10.11
C LEU A 239 40.19 -12.10 9.66
N ASP A 240 40.63 -11.10 10.41
CA ASP A 240 41.96 -10.51 10.28
C ASP A 240 43.04 -11.52 10.71
N SER A 241 44.30 -11.21 10.43
CA SER A 241 45.52 -11.96 10.79
C SER A 241 45.56 -12.38 12.27
N ASP A 242 44.96 -11.56 13.15
CA ASP A 242 44.85 -11.78 14.59
C ASP A 242 43.52 -12.45 15.03
N GLY A 243 42.75 -12.99 14.08
CA GLY A 243 41.47 -13.68 14.36
C GLY A 243 40.34 -12.77 14.82
N ARG A 244 40.42 -11.45 14.56
CA ARG A 244 39.36 -10.48 14.86
C ARG A 244 38.48 -10.23 13.64
N PRO A 245 37.15 -10.06 13.80
CA PRO A 245 36.30 -9.73 12.67
C PRO A 245 36.68 -8.36 12.10
N LEU A 246 36.94 -8.30 10.80
CA LEU A 246 37.30 -7.04 10.12
C LEU A 246 36.12 -6.06 10.23
N GLN A 247 36.31 -4.98 10.99
CA GLN A 247 35.35 -3.87 11.01
C GLN A 247 35.54 -3.05 9.73
N THR A 248 34.65 -3.22 8.74
CA THR A 248 34.61 -2.33 7.57
C THR A 248 34.12 -0.94 8.01
N ALA A 249 35.05 -0.09 8.46
CA ALA A 249 34.75 1.25 8.95
C ALA A 249 34.68 2.34 7.84
N GLY A 250 35.07 2.04 6.59
CA GLY A 250 35.35 3.08 5.59
C GLY A 250 34.19 3.52 4.67
N ASP A 251 33.30 2.62 4.24
CA ASP A 251 32.41 2.89 3.09
C ASP A 251 30.96 3.25 3.45
N ALA A 252 30.71 3.61 4.71
CA ALA A 252 29.36 3.86 5.21
C ALA A 252 28.69 5.08 4.57
N THR A 253 29.45 6.10 4.22
CA THR A 253 28.92 7.40 3.75
C THR A 253 28.79 7.42 2.22
N PHE A 254 29.80 6.94 1.51
CA PHE A 254 29.89 7.05 0.05
C PHE A 254 28.93 6.10 -0.69
N ALA A 255 28.79 4.86 -0.23
CA ALA A 255 27.86 3.89 -0.81
C ALA A 255 26.39 4.24 -0.52
N GLY A 256 26.12 4.87 0.63
CA GLY A 256 24.81 5.42 0.96
C GLY A 256 24.45 6.60 0.06
N PHE A 257 25.37 7.56 -0.06
CA PHE A 257 25.21 8.74 -0.91
C PHE A 257 24.97 8.37 -2.38
N ARG A 258 25.77 7.47 -2.96
CA ARG A 258 25.58 7.02 -4.35
C ARG A 258 24.24 6.32 -4.58
N THR A 259 23.76 5.56 -3.59
CA THR A 259 22.46 4.88 -3.69
C THR A 259 21.31 5.89 -3.63
N ILE A 260 21.37 6.85 -2.70
CA ILE A 260 20.41 7.95 -2.60
C ILE A 260 20.45 8.84 -3.85
N MET A 261 21.63 9.13 -4.38
CA MET A 261 21.80 9.94 -5.60
C MET A 261 21.25 9.22 -6.83
N SER A 262 21.50 7.91 -6.96
CA SER A 262 20.90 7.11 -8.05
C SER A 262 19.37 7.01 -7.93
N ALA A 263 18.85 6.93 -6.70
CA ALA A 263 17.41 6.94 -6.43
C ALA A 263 16.79 8.30 -6.77
N GLY A 264 17.41 9.38 -6.33
CA GLY A 264 17.02 10.74 -6.65
C GLY A 264 17.04 10.98 -8.15
N LEU A 265 18.08 10.50 -8.85
CA LEU A 265 18.14 10.58 -10.31
C LEU A 265 17.00 9.81 -10.98
N ILE A 266 16.67 8.60 -10.51
CA ILE A 266 15.52 7.84 -11.04
C ILE A 266 14.20 8.59 -10.79
N VAL A 267 14.02 9.20 -9.60
CA VAL A 267 12.85 10.03 -9.30
C VAL A 267 12.78 11.22 -10.26
N VAL A 268 13.87 11.95 -10.43
CA VAL A 268 13.93 13.12 -11.32
C VAL A 268 13.69 12.72 -12.77
N LEU A 269 14.25 11.61 -13.25
CA LEU A 269 14.05 11.12 -14.60
C LEU A 269 12.63 10.59 -14.82
N ALA A 270 12.05 9.88 -13.85
CA ALA A 270 10.69 9.38 -13.96
C ALA A 270 9.66 10.52 -13.88
N ALA A 271 9.87 11.47 -12.96
CA ALA A 271 9.04 12.66 -12.82
C ALA A 271 9.17 13.57 -14.05
N GLY A 272 10.40 13.87 -14.47
CA GLY A 272 10.71 14.64 -15.66
C GLY A 272 10.15 13.98 -16.92
N GLY A 273 10.27 12.65 -17.03
CA GLY A 273 9.70 11.87 -18.13
C GLY A 273 8.16 11.91 -18.13
N ALA A 274 7.51 11.80 -16.98
CA ALA A 274 6.06 11.91 -16.88
C ALA A 274 5.54 13.32 -17.22
N VAL A 275 6.23 14.36 -16.72
CA VAL A 275 5.91 15.76 -17.06
C VAL A 275 6.15 16.03 -18.53
N ALA A 276 7.29 15.62 -19.07
CA ALA A 276 7.62 15.76 -20.49
C ALA A 276 6.62 15.01 -21.38
N ALA A 277 6.24 13.78 -21.01
CA ALA A 277 5.22 13.02 -21.72
C ALA A 277 3.87 13.76 -21.72
N THR A 278 3.49 14.38 -20.61
CA THR A 278 2.24 15.15 -20.52
C THR A 278 2.26 16.43 -21.36
N LEU A 279 3.42 17.10 -21.45
CA LEU A 279 3.59 18.32 -22.25
C LEU A 279 3.71 18.02 -23.75
N LEU A 280 4.42 16.94 -24.12
CA LEU A 280 4.67 16.56 -25.51
C LEU A 280 3.51 15.76 -26.12
N LEU A 281 2.80 14.99 -25.30
CA LEU A 281 1.58 14.27 -25.68
C LEU A 281 0.45 14.67 -24.72
N PRO A 282 -0.15 15.86 -24.90
CA PRO A 282 -1.31 16.26 -24.11
C PRO A 282 -2.39 15.18 -24.23
N PRO A 283 -2.92 14.65 -23.11
CA PRO A 283 -3.99 13.67 -23.17
C PRO A 283 -5.21 14.30 -23.85
N THR A 284 -5.52 13.82 -25.05
CA THR A 284 -6.68 14.26 -25.85
C THR A 284 -7.97 13.57 -25.43
N ALA A 285 -7.86 12.44 -24.72
CA ALA A 285 -8.99 11.70 -24.16
C ALA A 285 -9.43 12.29 -22.81
N GLN A 286 -10.75 12.44 -22.62
CA GLN A 286 -11.32 12.77 -21.33
C GLN A 286 -11.00 11.66 -20.31
N ARG A 287 -10.75 12.03 -19.05
CA ARG A 287 -10.44 11.06 -18.00
C ARG A 287 -11.59 10.06 -17.82
N HIS A 288 -11.36 8.81 -18.22
CA HIS A 288 -12.30 7.72 -18.04
C HIS A 288 -12.19 7.12 -16.63
N VAL A 289 -13.33 6.97 -15.96
CA VAL A 289 -13.45 6.43 -14.61
C VAL A 289 -14.53 5.35 -14.63
N LEU A 290 -14.52 4.38 -13.72
CA LEU A 290 -15.52 3.28 -13.70
C LEU A 290 -16.97 3.81 -13.76
N ARG A 291 -17.22 4.95 -13.12
CA ARG A 291 -18.55 5.56 -13.07
C ARG A 291 -19.01 6.21 -14.37
N THR A 292 -18.09 6.56 -15.28
CA THR A 292 -18.45 7.14 -16.59
C THR A 292 -18.85 6.06 -17.58
N ALA A 293 -18.55 4.78 -17.30
CA ALA A 293 -18.99 3.65 -18.11
C ALA A 293 -20.43 3.21 -17.79
N ILE A 294 -21.03 3.73 -16.71
CA ILE A 294 -22.40 3.41 -16.32
C ILE A 294 -23.31 4.53 -16.80
N GLU A 295 -24.12 4.22 -17.79
CA GLU A 295 -25.12 5.14 -18.32
C GLU A 295 -26.29 5.25 -17.31
N LYS A 296 -26.52 6.46 -16.79
CA LYS A 296 -27.63 6.70 -15.88
C LYS A 296 -28.93 6.71 -16.70
N PRO A 297 -29.96 5.90 -16.34
CA PRO A 297 -31.24 5.95 -17.03
C PRO A 297 -31.81 7.36 -17.02
N PHE A 298 -32.30 7.82 -18.16
CA PHE A 298 -32.97 9.11 -18.27
C PHE A 298 -34.21 9.13 -17.36
N ASP A 299 -34.26 10.08 -16.43
CA ASP A 299 -35.42 10.29 -15.55
C ASP A 299 -36.14 11.59 -15.97
N PRO A 300 -37.30 11.49 -16.67
CA PRO A 300 -38.05 12.64 -17.15
C PRO A 300 -38.55 13.58 -16.04
N ARG A 301 -38.57 13.14 -14.77
CA ARG A 301 -39.10 13.92 -13.64
C ARG A 301 -38.14 14.98 -13.13
N VAL A 302 -36.86 14.84 -13.45
CA VAL A 302 -35.79 15.73 -12.97
C VAL A 302 -35.43 16.79 -14.03
N TYR A 303 -36.00 16.67 -15.23
CA TYR A 303 -35.83 17.64 -16.31
C TYR A 303 -37.15 18.37 -16.58
N ALA A 304 -37.06 19.65 -16.93
CA ALA A 304 -38.23 20.37 -17.43
C ALA A 304 -38.75 19.66 -18.71
N SER A 305 -40.07 19.54 -18.83
CA SER A 305 -40.68 18.90 -19.99
C SER A 305 -40.21 19.59 -21.29
N PRO A 306 -39.72 18.84 -22.29
CA PRO A 306 -39.38 19.38 -23.60
C PRO A 306 -40.56 20.13 -24.26
N LEU A 307 -41.78 19.70 -23.94
CA LEU A 307 -43.02 20.31 -24.45
C LEU A 307 -43.23 21.73 -23.92
N SER A 308 -42.78 22.03 -22.70
CA SER A 308 -42.85 23.38 -22.12
C SER A 308 -41.98 24.36 -22.91
N GLY A 309 -40.78 23.91 -23.32
CA GLY A 309 -39.89 24.69 -24.21
C GLY A 309 -40.48 24.87 -25.60
N PHE A 310 -41.08 23.81 -26.17
CA PHE A 310 -41.76 23.89 -27.47
C PHE A 310 -42.92 24.90 -27.46
N ARG A 311 -43.74 24.91 -26.40
CA ARG A 311 -44.85 25.88 -26.24
C ARG A 311 -44.38 27.33 -26.22
N HIS A 312 -43.18 27.60 -25.74
CA HIS A 312 -42.62 28.96 -25.75
C HIS A 312 -42.33 29.46 -27.18
N TYR A 313 -41.97 28.56 -28.10
CA TYR A 313 -41.73 28.91 -29.51
C TYR A 313 -43.03 29.08 -30.31
N GLU A 314 -44.10 28.36 -29.93
CA GLU A 314 -45.41 28.43 -30.59
C GLU A 314 -46.34 29.53 -30.02
N GLN A 315 -46.02 30.07 -28.83
CA GLN A 315 -46.78 31.20 -28.28
C GLN A 315 -46.32 32.51 -28.91
N THR A 316 -47.15 33.06 -29.79
CA THR A 316 -47.07 34.49 -30.14
C THR A 316 -47.14 35.32 -28.86
N LEU A 317 -46.18 36.23 -28.66
CA LEU A 317 -46.08 37.14 -27.50
C LEU A 317 -47.32 38.07 -27.43
N ALA A 318 -48.44 37.54 -26.94
CA ALA A 318 -49.66 38.25 -26.62
C ALA A 318 -49.61 38.87 -25.20
N ALA A 319 -48.41 38.99 -24.62
CA ALA A 319 -48.19 39.47 -23.26
C ALA A 319 -48.74 40.89 -23.01
N ASN A 320 -48.97 41.67 -24.09
CA ASN A 320 -49.49 43.04 -24.04
C ASN A 320 -50.91 43.21 -24.63
N THR A 321 -51.60 42.13 -25.02
CA THR A 321 -52.99 42.26 -25.49
C THR A 321 -53.95 42.25 -24.31
N THR A 322 -54.64 43.38 -24.10
CA THR A 322 -55.68 43.55 -23.09
C THR A 322 -56.82 42.54 -23.30
N MET A 323 -56.95 41.59 -22.37
CA MET A 323 -57.96 40.52 -22.46
C MET A 323 -59.28 40.85 -21.75
N LEU A 324 -59.27 41.81 -20.83
CA LEU A 324 -60.47 42.26 -20.13
C LEU A 324 -60.43 43.78 -20.01
N THR A 325 -61.46 44.42 -20.56
CA THR A 325 -61.81 45.82 -20.30
C THR A 325 -63.05 45.79 -19.40
N VAL A 326 -62.92 46.38 -18.21
CA VAL A 326 -64.00 46.55 -17.23
C VAL A 326 -64.77 47.83 -17.54
#